data_AF-A0A7J9LR51-F1
#
_entry.id   AF-A0A7J9LR51-F1
#
_cell.length_a   1.000
_cell.length_b   1.000
_cell.length_c   1.000
_cell.angle_alpha   90.00
_cell.angle_beta   90.00
_cell.angle_gamma   90.00
#
_symmetry.space_group_name_H-M   'P 1'
#
loop_
_entity.id
_entity.type
_entity.pdbx_description
1 polymer ?
#
loop_
_entity_poly.entity_id
_entity_poly.type
_entity_poly.pdbx_seq_one_letter_code
_entity_poly.pdbx_strand_id
1 'polypeptide(L)'
;MPVIGGSGVFRFARGYAEARTHTFDLKTGNAVVEYNTEAASFLMAYNFAFIEGKYNGSNLSVLGRNPVFSAVREMPVIGGSGVFRFARGDAGAKTHTFDLKTELM
;
A
#
# COMPACT_ATOMS: atom_id res chain seq x y z
N MET A 1 -3.92 -5.88 -10.48
CA MET A 1 -3.99 -7.33 -10.19
C MET A 1 -3.43 -7.60 -8.80
N PRO A 2 -4.15 -8.32 -7.93
CA PRO A 2 -3.62 -8.73 -6.63
C PRO A 2 -2.56 -9.82 -6.81
N VAL A 3 -1.42 -9.67 -6.14
CA VAL A 3 -0.38 -10.71 -6.04
C VAL A 3 -0.82 -11.66 -4.93
N ILE A 4 -1.36 -12.82 -5.32
CA ILE A 4 -1.78 -13.88 -4.40
C ILE A 4 -0.79 -15.04 -4.54
N GLY A 5 0.43 -14.85 -4.03
CA GLY A 5 1.46 -15.88 -3.95
C GLY A 5 2.46 -15.91 -5.11
N GLY A 6 3.74 -16.11 -4.75
CA GLY A 6 4.85 -16.42 -5.66
C GLY A 6 5.64 -17.66 -5.19
N SER A 7 6.54 -18.16 -6.02
CA SER A 7 7.43 -19.28 -5.66
C SER A 7 8.74 -18.80 -5.02
N GLY A 8 9.43 -19.70 -4.29
CA GLY A 8 10.74 -19.37 -3.69
C GLY A 8 10.63 -18.41 -2.51
N VAL A 9 11.41 -17.31 -2.54
CA VAL A 9 11.46 -16.27 -1.49
C VAL A 9 10.20 -15.41 -1.40
N PHE A 10 9.32 -15.48 -2.40
CA PHE A 10 8.05 -14.74 -2.45
C PHE A 10 6.84 -15.63 -2.09
N ARG A 11 7.09 -16.80 -1.53
CA ARG A 11 6.06 -17.65 -0.93
C ARG A 11 5.45 -16.84 0.22
N PHE A 12 4.16 -16.53 0.10
CA PHE A 12 3.39 -15.61 0.98
C PHE A 12 3.49 -14.11 0.69
N ALA A 13 4.15 -13.67 -0.39
CA ALA A 13 4.09 -12.27 -0.81
C ALA A 13 2.64 -11.88 -1.14
N ARG A 14 2.18 -10.77 -0.56
CA ARG A 14 0.90 -10.12 -0.85
C ARG A 14 1.17 -8.68 -1.25
N GLY A 15 0.47 -8.20 -2.27
CA GLY A 15 0.62 -6.83 -2.78
C GLY A 15 -0.31 -6.57 -3.97
N TYR A 16 -0.31 -5.34 -4.46
CA TYR A 16 -1.11 -4.94 -5.62
C TYR A 16 -0.18 -4.41 -6.70
N ALA A 17 -0.31 -4.94 -7.92
CA ALA A 17 0.37 -4.42 -9.10
C ALA A 17 -0.69 -3.80 -10.03
N GLU A 18 -0.63 -2.49 -10.25
CA GLU A 18 -1.40 -1.86 -11.31
C GLU A 18 -0.64 -2.00 -12.63
N ALA A 19 -1.19 -2.81 -13.52
CA ALA A 19 -0.64 -3.09 -14.84
C ALA A 19 -1.52 -2.38 -15.88
N ARG A 20 -0.90 -1.65 -16.83
CA ARG A 20 -1.61 -1.11 -17.99
C ARG A 20 -1.16 -1.83 -19.25
N THR A 21 -2.11 -2.41 -19.97
CA THR A 21 -1.86 -3.12 -21.21
C THR A 21 -1.75 -2.12 -22.35
N HIS A 22 -0.59 -2.02 -22.98
CA HIS A 22 -0.35 -1.10 -24.09
C HIS A 22 -0.70 -1.74 -25.43
N THR A 23 -0.33 -3.01 -25.63
CA THR A 23 -0.66 -3.76 -26.84
C THR A 23 -0.96 -5.21 -26.49
N PHE A 24 -1.95 -5.77 -27.19
CA PHE A 24 -2.31 -7.17 -27.10
C PHE A 24 -2.43 -7.73 -28.52
N ASP A 25 -1.56 -8.67 -28.87
CA ASP A 25 -1.58 -9.32 -30.17
C ASP A 25 -2.37 -10.64 -30.10
N LEU A 26 -3.56 -10.63 -30.69
CA LEU A 26 -4.49 -11.76 -30.74
C LEU A 26 -3.99 -12.95 -31.55
N LYS A 27 -3.02 -12.77 -32.46
CA LYS A 27 -2.50 -13.86 -33.31
C LYS A 27 -1.42 -14.67 -32.62
N THR A 28 -0.66 -14.04 -31.72
CA THR A 28 0.47 -14.65 -31.01
C THR A 28 0.21 -14.87 -29.52
N GLY A 29 -0.81 -14.21 -28.96
CA GLY A 29 -1.11 -14.26 -27.53
C GLY A 29 -0.19 -13.39 -26.66
N ASN A 30 0.66 -12.57 -27.28
CA ASN A 30 1.63 -11.73 -26.58
C ASN A 30 1.00 -10.41 -26.11
N ALA A 31 1.39 -9.99 -24.90
CA ALA A 31 0.99 -8.73 -24.30
C ALA A 31 2.22 -7.97 -23.82
N VAL A 32 2.32 -6.68 -24.15
CA VAL A 32 3.31 -5.78 -23.54
C VAL A 32 2.59 -4.95 -22.49
N VAL A 33 3.07 -5.07 -21.26
CA VAL A 33 2.47 -4.45 -20.07
C VAL A 33 3.49 -3.50 -19.45
N GLU A 34 3.13 -2.22 -19.34
CA GLU A 34 3.94 -1.21 -18.67
C GLU A 34 3.59 -1.19 -17.18
N TYR A 35 4.61 -1.05 -16.34
CA TYR A 35 4.48 -0.76 -14.92
C TYR A 35 5.21 0.54 -14.62
N ASN A 36 4.51 1.52 -14.06
CA ASN A 36 5.13 2.78 -13.64
C ASN A 36 5.64 2.64 -12.21
N THR A 37 6.96 2.72 -12.00
CA THR A 37 7.53 2.88 -10.67
C THR A 37 7.75 4.37 -10.39
N GLU A 38 6.78 5.02 -9.76
CA GLU A 38 6.93 6.42 -9.35
C GLU A 38 8.16 6.60 -8.43
N ALA A 39 9.00 7.58 -8.77
CA ALA A 39 10.41 7.65 -8.40
C ALA A 39 10.69 8.21 -6.99
N ALA A 40 9.68 8.66 -6.24
CA ALA A 40 9.85 9.15 -4.89
C ALA A 40 8.82 8.51 -3.94
N SER A 41 9.33 7.70 -3.02
CA SER A 41 8.52 6.99 -2.04
C SER A 41 9.16 7.06 -0.66
N PHE A 42 8.35 7.37 0.35
CA PHE A 42 8.77 7.36 1.75
C PHE A 42 8.51 5.98 2.36
N LEU A 43 9.27 5.62 3.40
CA LEU A 43 8.88 4.53 4.28
C LEU A 43 7.88 5.08 5.30
N MET A 44 6.65 4.57 5.32
CA MET A 44 5.68 4.85 6.37
C MET A 44 5.78 3.79 7.46
N ALA A 45 5.89 4.22 8.71
CA ALA A 45 5.79 3.38 9.91
C ALA A 45 4.90 4.10 10.94
N TYR A 46 3.61 3.78 10.97
CA TYR A 46 2.62 4.44 11.82
C TYR A 46 1.87 3.46 12.69
N ASN A 47 1.57 3.91 13.91
CA ASN A 47 0.66 3.26 14.84
C ASN A 47 -0.55 4.17 15.07
N PHE A 48 -1.71 3.76 14.60
CA PHE A 48 -2.97 4.45 14.85
C PHE A 48 -3.51 3.97 16.20
N ALA A 49 -3.46 4.83 17.22
CA ALA A 49 -4.04 4.56 18.51
C ALA A 49 -5.46 5.12 18.57
N PHE A 50 -6.44 4.26 18.88
CA PHE A 50 -7.83 4.66 19.05
C PHE A 50 -8.08 4.98 20.51
N ILE A 51 -8.47 6.23 20.80
CA ILE A 51 -8.64 6.75 22.17
C ILE A 51 -10.11 6.95 22.57
N GLU A 52 -11.04 6.80 21.64
CA GLU A 52 -12.48 7.01 21.86
C GLU A 52 -13.33 5.99 21.10
N GLY A 53 -14.59 5.83 21.52
CA GLY A 53 -15.57 4.95 20.88
C GLY A 53 -15.33 3.45 21.11
N LYS A 54 -15.91 2.61 20.23
CA LYS A 54 -15.92 1.14 20.35
C LYS A 54 -14.53 0.50 20.34
N TYR A 55 -13.53 1.16 19.77
CA TYR A 55 -12.17 0.64 19.62
C TYR A 55 -11.17 1.28 20.59
N ASN A 56 -11.64 2.06 21.57
CA ASN A 56 -10.79 2.72 22.55
C ASN A 56 -9.81 1.72 23.21
N GLY A 57 -8.53 2.11 23.28
CA GLY A 57 -7.43 1.32 23.81
C GLY A 57 -6.84 0.31 22.83
N SER A 58 -7.40 0.19 21.62
CA SER A 58 -6.82 -0.63 20.55
C SER A 58 -5.88 0.20 19.67
N ASN A 59 -4.97 -0.47 18.96
CA ASN A 59 -4.12 0.18 17.96
C ASN A 59 -4.00 -0.65 16.68
N LEU A 60 -3.69 0.01 15.57
CA LEU A 60 -3.43 -0.58 14.26
C LEU A 60 -2.07 -0.12 13.73
N SER A 61 -1.24 -1.05 13.29
CA SER A 61 0.13 -0.78 12.83
C SER A 61 0.21 -0.95 11.32
N VAL A 62 0.75 0.07 10.66
CA VAL A 62 0.98 0.11 9.20
C VAL A 62 2.45 0.38 8.94
N LEU A 63 3.07 -0.49 8.14
CA LEU A 63 4.49 -0.39 7.77
C LEU A 63 4.67 -0.72 6.30
N GLY A 64 5.04 0.27 5.48
CA GLY A 64 5.22 0.02 4.07
C GLY A 64 5.70 1.21 3.26
N ARG A 65 5.90 0.97 1.96
CA ARG A 65 6.29 1.99 0.99
C ARG A 65 5.11 2.90 0.70
N ASN A 66 5.33 4.21 0.79
CA ASN A 66 4.36 5.26 0.54
C ASN A 66 4.81 6.13 -0.65
N PRO A 67 4.42 5.79 -1.89
CA PRO A 67 4.70 6.61 -3.07
C PRO A 67 3.78 7.84 -3.06
N VAL A 68 4.27 8.95 -2.50
CA VAL A 68 3.43 10.13 -2.19
C VAL A 68 2.80 10.78 -3.42
N PHE A 69 3.41 10.62 -4.59
CA PHE A 69 2.90 11.13 -5.86
C PHE A 69 1.76 10.29 -6.47
N SER A 70 1.48 9.12 -5.88
CA SER A 70 0.37 8.27 -6.31
C SER A 70 -0.94 8.73 -5.67
N ALA A 71 -1.99 8.83 -6.48
CA ALA A 71 -3.30 9.30 -6.05
C ALA A 71 -3.99 8.36 -5.03
N VAL A 72 -3.70 7.06 -5.08
CA VAL A 72 -4.24 6.05 -4.16
C VAL A 72 -3.12 5.13 -3.74
N ARG A 73 -2.86 5.04 -2.43
CA ARG A 73 -1.72 4.30 -1.89
C ARG A 73 -2.21 3.20 -0.97
N GLU A 74 -1.92 1.97 -1.34
CA GLU A 74 -2.21 0.80 -0.53
C GLU A 74 -1.02 0.51 0.39
N MET A 75 -1.25 0.60 1.69
CA MET A 75 -0.24 0.31 2.70
C MET A 75 -0.64 -0.94 3.51
N PRO A 76 0.29 -1.86 3.78
CA PRO A 76 -0.05 -3.08 4.48
C PRO A 76 -0.23 -2.82 5.98
N VAL A 77 -1.33 -3.34 6.52
CA VAL A 77 -1.55 -3.49 7.96
C VAL A 77 -0.74 -4.71 8.43
N ILE A 78 0.29 -4.46 9.23
CA ILE A 78 1.20 -5.48 9.73
C ILE A 78 0.75 -6.05 11.08
N GLY A 79 -0.22 -5.41 11.75
CA GLY A 79 -0.75 -5.90 13.02
C GLY A 79 -1.55 -4.85 13.77
N GLY A 80 -1.81 -5.16 15.03
CA GLY A 80 -2.53 -4.30 15.96
C GLY A 80 -2.66 -4.93 17.33
N SER A 81 -3.24 -4.19 18.26
CA SER A 81 -3.52 -4.63 19.63
C SER A 81 -4.98 -4.36 20.00
N GLY A 82 -5.41 -4.86 21.17
CA GLY A 82 -6.80 -4.83 21.58
C GLY A 82 -7.69 -5.62 20.61
N VAL A 83 -8.73 -4.98 20.10
CA VAL A 83 -9.68 -5.59 19.14
C VAL A 83 -9.02 -5.93 17.80
N PHE A 84 -7.94 -5.22 17.43
CA PHE A 84 -7.20 -5.46 16.19
C PHE A 84 -6.05 -6.46 16.36
N ARG A 85 -6.07 -7.27 17.42
CA ARG A 85 -5.08 -8.35 17.59
C ARG A 85 -5.16 -9.31 16.41
N PHE A 86 -4.01 -9.60 15.81
CA PHE A 86 -3.87 -10.41 14.58
C PHE A 86 -4.49 -9.79 13.31
N ALA A 87 -4.80 -8.49 13.32
CA ALA A 87 -5.27 -7.79 12.13
C ALA A 87 -4.24 -7.86 11.00
N ARG A 88 -4.73 -8.16 9.80
CA ARG A 88 -3.99 -8.18 8.53
C ARG A 88 -4.91 -7.60 7.47
N GLY A 89 -4.37 -6.77 6.59
CA GLY A 89 -5.15 -6.12 5.54
C GLY A 89 -4.37 -5.05 4.80
N ASP A 90 -5.06 -4.33 3.94
CA ASP A 90 -4.61 -3.16 3.22
C ASP A 90 -5.28 -1.89 3.78
N ALA A 91 -4.54 -0.79 3.76
CA ALA A 91 -5.00 0.53 4.16
C ALA A 91 -4.76 1.51 3.01
N GLY A 92 -5.85 1.99 2.42
CA GLY A 92 -5.81 3.01 1.37
C GLY A 92 -5.59 4.41 1.95
N ALA A 93 -4.62 5.15 1.42
CA ALA A 93 -4.40 6.56 1.74
C ALA A 93 -4.50 7.42 0.48
N LYS A 94 -5.21 8.56 0.62
CA LYS A 94 -5.29 9.63 -0.39
C LYS A 94 -4.82 10.93 0.24
N THR A 95 -3.92 11.65 -0.43
CA THR A 95 -3.54 13.00 0.01
C THR A 95 -4.51 14.01 -0.59
N HIS A 96 -5.14 14.83 0.25
CA HIS A 96 -6.04 15.89 -0.20
C HIS A 96 -5.30 17.20 -0.45
N THR A 97 -4.40 17.58 0.44
CA THR A 97 -3.54 18.77 0.31
C THR A 97 -2.11 18.40 0.71
N PHE A 98 -1.13 18.88 -0.05
CA PHE A 98 0.29 18.69 0.23
C PHE A 98 0.97 20.06 0.16
N ASP A 99 1.35 20.59 1.32
CA ASP A 99 2.08 21.86 1.42
C ASP A 99 3.54 21.58 1.75
N LEU A 100 4.44 22.05 0.88
CA LEU A 100 5.88 21.88 1.00
C LEU A 100 6.56 23.08 1.67
N LYS A 101 5.82 24.11 2.10
CA LYS A 101 6.41 25.34 2.65
C LYS A 101 6.78 25.26 4.14
N THR A 102 6.44 24.20 4.86
CA THR A 102 6.54 24.19 6.33
C THR A 102 7.81 23.54 6.91
N GLU A 103 8.76 23.07 6.09
CA GLU A 103 10.01 22.43 6.55
C GLU A 103 11.29 23.28 6.33
N LEU A 104 11.17 24.55 5.97
CA LEU A 104 12.31 25.47 5.76
C LEU A 104 12.24 26.77 6.58
N MET A 105 11.70 26.73 7.80
CA MET A 105 11.94 27.78 8.81
C MET A 105 12.67 27.22 10.02
#